data_AF-A0A8S4GSN1-F1
#
_entry.id   AF-A0A8S4GSN1-F1
#
_cell.length_a   1.000
_cell.length_b   1.000
_cell.length_c   1.000
_cell.angle_alpha   90.00
_cell.angle_beta   90.00
_cell.angle_gamma   90.00
#
_symmetry.space_group_name_H-M   'P 1'
#
loop_
_entity.id
_entity.type
_entity.pdbx_description
1 polymer ?
#
loop_
_entity_poly.entity_id
_entity_poly.type
_entity_poly.pdbx_seq_one_letter_code
_entity_poly.pdbx_strand_id
1 'polypeptide(L)'
;MLHSTKLNLATATMDVPRVVAPDPATVRDGKAELRKLAREMLLSYVDLLDCAAARPSQLRGSDPMRLWYDPEVPRPPPVETVRAAVQNLLHVTNVLRPHQARLGLAERLRRGVAEKQAAFDALDAAEREAEEAASTAAAWAARAAGTQ
;
A
#
# COMPACT_ATOMS: atom_id res chain seq x y z
N MET A 1 -28.53 29.91 26.28
CA MET A 1 -28.42 28.45 26.07
C MET A 1 -27.84 28.22 24.69
N LEU A 2 -26.53 28.01 24.58
CA LEU A 2 -25.91 27.59 23.32
C LEU A 2 -26.22 26.10 23.16
N HIS A 3 -27.00 25.74 22.14
CA HIS A 3 -27.25 24.34 21.83
C HIS A 3 -25.95 23.73 21.32
N SER A 4 -25.37 22.85 22.14
CA SER A 4 -24.32 21.94 21.74
C SER A 4 -24.85 21.07 20.59
N THR A 5 -24.52 21.44 19.36
CA THR A 5 -24.60 20.58 18.19
C THR A 5 -23.55 19.51 18.32
N LYS A 6 -23.78 18.55 19.24
CA LYS A 6 -23.15 17.24 19.15
C LYS A 6 -23.65 16.60 17.86
N LEU A 7 -22.89 16.86 16.80
CA LEU A 7 -22.99 16.17 15.52
C LEU A 7 -23.02 14.67 15.83
N ASN A 8 -24.16 14.08 15.53
CA ASN A 8 -24.48 12.68 15.77
C ASN A 8 -23.65 11.82 14.79
N LEU A 9 -22.33 11.77 15.03
CA LEU A 9 -21.33 11.01 14.27
C LEU A 9 -21.62 9.51 14.26
N ALA A 10 -22.47 9.03 15.18
CA ALA A 10 -22.93 7.65 15.25
C ALA A 10 -23.88 7.27 14.09
N THR A 11 -24.53 8.23 13.43
CA THR A 11 -25.54 7.97 12.38
C THR A 11 -25.08 8.23 10.96
N ALA A 12 -23.87 8.75 10.75
CA ALA A 12 -23.28 8.81 9.41
C ALA A 12 -22.70 7.43 9.04
N THR A 13 -23.57 6.42 8.90
CA THR A 13 -23.22 5.21 8.16
C THR A 13 -23.05 5.61 6.71
N MET A 14 -21.87 6.15 6.36
CA MET A 14 -21.48 6.21 4.97
C MET A 14 -21.51 4.77 4.47
N ASP A 15 -22.32 4.51 3.45
CA ASP A 15 -22.22 3.29 2.65
C ASP A 15 -20.83 3.26 2.02
N VAL A 16 -19.84 2.79 2.78
CA VAL A 16 -18.51 2.52 2.28
C VAL A 16 -18.71 1.36 1.31
N PRO A 17 -18.45 1.54 0.00
CA PRO A 17 -18.57 0.44 -0.93
C PRO A 17 -17.75 -0.73 -0.39
N ARG A 18 -18.39 -1.89 -0.20
CA ARG A 18 -17.70 -3.12 0.18
C ARG A 18 -16.79 -3.50 -0.97
N VAL A 19 -15.58 -2.95 -0.96
CA VAL A 19 -14.53 -3.31 -1.91
C VAL A 19 -14.08 -4.72 -1.54
N VAL A 20 -14.56 -5.71 -2.30
CA VAL A 20 -14.23 -7.14 -2.10
C VAL A 20 -12.71 -7.30 -2.10
N ALA A 21 -12.12 -7.58 -0.92
CA ALA A 21 -10.72 -7.95 -0.74
C ALA A 21 -10.33 -9.02 -1.76
N PRO A 22 -9.20 -8.90 -2.51
CA PRO A 22 -8.62 -10.10 -3.09
C PRO A 22 -8.39 -11.07 -1.93
N ASP A 23 -8.69 -12.34 -2.16
CA ASP A 23 -8.56 -13.38 -1.15
C ASP A 23 -7.15 -13.28 -0.49
N PRO A 24 -7.04 -13.23 0.85
CA PRO A 24 -5.76 -13.22 1.53
C PRO A 24 -4.84 -14.38 1.11
N ALA A 25 -5.40 -15.52 0.66
CA ALA A 25 -4.63 -16.59 0.02
C ALA A 25 -3.90 -16.11 -1.24
N THR A 26 -4.59 -15.43 -2.16
CA THR A 26 -4.01 -14.89 -3.40
C THR A 26 -2.87 -13.90 -3.15
N VAL A 27 -2.95 -13.08 -2.09
CA VAL A 27 -1.88 -12.13 -1.74
C VAL A 27 -0.67 -12.83 -1.13
N ARG A 28 -0.90 -13.84 -0.28
CA ARG A 28 0.17 -14.68 0.30
C ARG A 28 0.91 -15.45 -0.79
N ASP A 29 0.15 -16.04 -1.70
CA ASP A 29 0.68 -16.83 -2.82
C ASP A 29 1.44 -15.93 -3.80
N GLY A 30 0.92 -14.73 -4.10
CA GLY A 30 1.62 -13.76 -4.94
C GLY A 30 2.98 -13.33 -4.38
N LYS A 31 3.12 -13.17 -3.06
CA LYS A 31 4.42 -12.85 -2.43
C LYS A 31 5.40 -14.02 -2.51
N ALA A 32 4.93 -15.26 -2.34
CA ALA A 32 5.76 -16.45 -2.48
C ALA A 32 6.22 -16.61 -3.93
N GLU A 33 5.30 -16.42 -4.89
CA GLU A 33 5.59 -16.51 -6.32
C GLU A 33 6.57 -15.43 -6.77
N LEU A 34 6.45 -14.19 -6.30
CA LEU A 34 7.46 -13.14 -6.56
C LEU A 34 8.86 -13.55 -6.09
N ARG A 35 8.98 -14.16 -4.91
CA ARG A 35 10.29 -14.60 -4.40
C ARG A 35 10.88 -15.74 -5.24
N LYS A 36 10.03 -16.67 -5.68
CA LYS A 36 10.41 -17.77 -6.57
C LYS A 36 10.88 -17.23 -7.92
N LEU A 37 10.06 -16.42 -8.58
CA LEU A 37 10.36 -15.81 -9.87
C LEU A 37 11.61 -14.91 -9.83
N ALA A 38 11.83 -14.18 -8.72
CA ALA A 38 13.04 -13.38 -8.56
C ALA A 38 14.31 -14.25 -8.49
N ARG A 39 14.25 -15.40 -7.81
CA ARG A 39 15.36 -16.38 -7.79
C ARG A 39 15.57 -16.99 -9.17
N GLU A 40 14.50 -17.39 -9.84
CA GLU A 40 14.57 -17.94 -11.20
C GLU A 40 15.15 -16.93 -12.20
N MET A 41 14.78 -15.65 -12.10
CA MET A 41 15.35 -14.59 -12.91
C MET A 41 16.86 -14.42 -12.67
N LEU A 42 17.30 -14.43 -11.40
CA LEU A 42 18.72 -14.33 -11.06
C LEU A 42 19.53 -15.49 -11.64
N LEU A 43 19.04 -16.72 -11.47
CA LEU A 43 19.69 -17.91 -12.03
C LEU A 43 19.73 -17.86 -13.56
N SER A 44 18.60 -17.52 -14.20
CA SER A 44 18.52 -17.37 -15.66
C SER A 44 19.44 -16.29 -16.20
N TYR A 45 19.68 -15.23 -15.42
CA TYR A 45 20.60 -14.17 -15.78
C TYR A 45 22.07 -14.60 -15.66
N VAL A 46 22.41 -15.40 -14.63
CA VAL A 46 23.74 -16.01 -14.53
C VAL A 46 23.99 -16.95 -15.72
N ASP A 47 23.02 -17.82 -16.06
CA ASP A 47 23.10 -18.70 -17.23
C ASP A 47 23.30 -17.91 -18.53
N LEU A 48 22.64 -16.75 -18.65
CA LEU A 48 22.81 -15.84 -19.78
C LEU A 48 24.24 -15.27 -19.85
N LEU A 49 24.81 -14.84 -18.72
CA LEU A 49 26.19 -14.33 -18.65
C LEU A 49 27.21 -15.41 -19.01
N ASP A 50 27.04 -16.63 -18.48
CA ASP A 50 27.90 -17.76 -18.79
C ASP A 50 27.79 -18.15 -20.27
N CYS A 51 26.58 -18.13 -20.83
CA CYS A 51 26.36 -18.33 -22.25
C CYS A 51 27.04 -17.25 -23.09
N ALA A 52 26.94 -15.98 -22.69
CA ALA A 52 27.58 -14.88 -23.41
C ALA A 52 29.11 -14.98 -23.41
N ALA A 53 29.71 -15.39 -22.28
CA ALA A 53 31.15 -15.52 -22.13
C ALA A 53 31.71 -16.75 -22.86
N ALA A 54 31.05 -17.91 -22.73
CA ALA A 54 31.55 -19.16 -23.27
C ALA A 54 31.10 -19.44 -24.71
N ARG A 55 29.86 -19.08 -25.05
CA ARG A 55 29.16 -19.56 -26.27
C ARG A 55 28.19 -18.49 -26.82
N PRO A 56 28.68 -17.31 -27.25
CA PRO A 56 27.82 -16.17 -27.62
C PRO A 56 26.89 -16.46 -28.81
N SER A 57 27.23 -17.39 -29.71
CA SER A 57 26.36 -17.80 -30.82
C SER A 57 25.04 -18.45 -30.36
N GLN A 58 24.98 -18.96 -29.12
CA GLN A 58 23.81 -19.63 -28.55
C GLN A 58 22.82 -18.66 -27.87
N LEU A 59 23.19 -17.38 -27.70
CA LEU A 59 22.38 -16.39 -26.97
C LEU A 59 20.98 -16.18 -27.57
N ARG A 60 20.85 -16.22 -28.89
CA ARG A 60 19.61 -15.91 -29.62
C ARG A 60 19.03 -17.09 -30.39
N GLY A 61 19.59 -18.29 -30.27
CA GLY A 61 19.14 -19.47 -31.02
C GLY A 61 19.36 -19.35 -32.54
N SER A 62 20.34 -18.56 -33.00
CA SER A 62 20.65 -18.38 -34.43
C SER A 62 21.52 -19.49 -35.03
N ASP A 63 21.88 -20.51 -34.25
CA ASP A 63 22.63 -21.67 -34.75
C ASP A 63 21.74 -22.93 -34.67
N PRO A 64 21.14 -23.38 -35.79
CA PRO A 64 20.23 -24.53 -35.81
C PRO A 64 20.91 -25.87 -35.48
N MET A 65 22.22 -25.90 -35.22
CA MET A 65 23.03 -27.12 -35.25
C MET A 65 23.66 -27.57 -33.92
N ARG A 66 23.38 -26.93 -32.76
CA ARG A 66 23.95 -27.40 -31.47
C ARG A 66 22.99 -27.28 -30.28
N LEU A 67 21.98 -28.15 -30.27
CA LEU A 67 21.28 -28.59 -29.06
C LEU A 67 22.18 -29.54 -28.27
N TRP A 68 23.04 -29.05 -27.38
CA TRP A 68 23.75 -29.92 -26.42
C TRP A 68 23.85 -29.25 -25.06
N TYR A 69 22.98 -29.65 -24.13
CA TYR A 69 23.30 -30.56 -23.01
C TYR A 69 22.00 -30.87 -22.24
N ASP A 70 21.21 -31.79 -22.82
CA ASP A 70 20.25 -32.75 -22.23
C ASP A 70 19.34 -33.23 -23.39
N PRO A 71 19.50 -34.45 -23.94
CA PRO A 71 18.74 -34.88 -25.13
C PRO A 71 17.24 -35.08 -24.88
N GLU A 72 16.77 -35.03 -23.63
CA GLU A 72 15.35 -35.28 -23.32
C GLU A 72 14.51 -34.02 -23.05
N VAL A 73 15.11 -32.83 -22.90
CA VAL A 73 14.33 -31.60 -22.61
C VAL A 73 14.82 -30.40 -23.44
N PRO A 74 14.06 -29.95 -24.45
CA PRO A 74 14.37 -28.72 -25.17
C PRO A 74 14.19 -27.51 -24.24
N ARG A 75 15.31 -26.89 -23.82
CA ARG A 75 15.27 -25.63 -23.08
C ARG A 75 15.25 -24.44 -24.05
N PRO A 76 14.44 -23.41 -23.77
CA PRO A 76 14.45 -22.18 -24.57
C PRO A 76 15.80 -21.45 -24.46
N PRO A 77 16.17 -20.63 -25.46
CA PRO A 77 17.39 -19.82 -25.40
C PRO A 77 17.43 -18.96 -24.13
N PRO A 78 18.62 -18.73 -23.52
CA PRO A 78 18.72 -17.99 -22.26
C PRO A 78 18.05 -16.61 -22.27
N VAL A 79 18.08 -15.92 -23.41
CA VAL A 79 17.38 -14.62 -23.59
C VAL A 79 15.86 -14.77 -23.49
N GLU A 80 15.27 -15.83 -24.05
CA GLU A 80 13.83 -16.09 -23.96
C GLU A 80 13.42 -16.48 -22.54
N THR A 81 14.26 -17.24 -21.84
CA THR A 81 14.05 -17.59 -20.42
C THR A 81 13.99 -16.34 -19.55
N VAL A 82 14.94 -15.42 -19.71
CA VAL A 82 14.95 -14.14 -18.99
C VAL A 82 13.73 -13.28 -19.37
N ARG A 83 13.37 -13.23 -20.66
CA ARG A 83 12.17 -12.50 -21.12
C ARG A 83 10.91 -13.02 -20.46
N ALA A 84 10.72 -14.34 -20.42
CA ALA A 84 9.57 -14.98 -19.78
C ALA A 84 9.55 -14.72 -18.27
N ALA A 85 10.70 -14.81 -17.59
CA ALA A 85 10.80 -14.49 -16.16
C ALA A 85 10.37 -13.05 -15.85
N VAL A 86 10.81 -12.08 -16.66
CA VAL A 86 10.42 -10.66 -16.53
C VAL A 86 8.91 -10.48 -16.76
N GLN A 87 8.34 -11.12 -17.78
CA GLN A 87 6.90 -11.06 -18.04
C GLN A 87 6.07 -11.63 -16.88
N ASN A 88 6.50 -12.76 -16.30
CA ASN A 88 5.84 -13.36 -15.15
C ASN A 88 5.91 -12.46 -13.91
N LEU A 89 7.06 -11.82 -13.64
CA LEU A 89 7.19 -10.83 -12.57
C LEU A 89 6.24 -9.63 -12.77
N LEU A 90 6.15 -9.12 -13.99
CA LEU A 90 5.21 -8.04 -14.34
C LEU A 90 3.76 -8.47 -14.15
N HIS A 91 3.43 -9.71 -14.49
CA HIS A 91 2.07 -10.23 -14.30
C HIS A 91 1.72 -10.29 -12.81
N VAL A 92 2.57 -10.91 -11.98
CA VAL A 92 2.29 -11.05 -10.53
C VAL A 92 2.22 -9.68 -9.85
N THR A 93 3.08 -8.73 -10.23
CA THR A 93 2.99 -7.35 -9.70
C THR A 93 1.69 -6.65 -10.09
N ASN A 94 1.19 -6.88 -11.32
CA ASN A 94 -0.11 -6.36 -11.74
C ASN A 94 -1.27 -6.98 -10.94
N VAL A 95 -1.22 -8.28 -10.64
CA VAL A 95 -2.19 -8.96 -9.77
C VAL A 95 -2.21 -8.36 -8.36
N LEU A 96 -1.05 -7.94 -7.84
CA LEU A 96 -0.94 -7.35 -6.49
C LEU A 96 -1.29 -5.85 -6.42
N ARG A 97 -1.34 -5.15 -7.56
CA ARG A 97 -1.57 -3.69 -7.62
C ARG A 97 -2.89 -3.24 -6.97
N PRO A 98 -4.04 -3.93 -7.14
CA PRO A 98 -5.28 -3.55 -6.46
C PRO A 98 -5.17 -3.62 -4.93
N HIS A 99 -4.44 -4.61 -4.40
CA HIS A 99 -4.20 -4.72 -2.96
C HIS A 99 -3.33 -3.55 -2.45
N GLN A 100 -2.26 -3.21 -3.17
CA GLN A 100 -1.41 -2.07 -2.83
C GLN A 100 -2.20 -0.74 -2.83
N ALA A 101 -3.04 -0.52 -3.84
CA ALA A 101 -3.88 0.69 -3.92
C ALA A 101 -4.82 0.81 -2.70
N ARG A 102 -5.37 -0.30 -2.22
CA ARG A 102 -6.23 -0.33 -1.03
C ARG A 102 -5.48 -0.05 0.26
N LEU A 103 -4.28 -0.60 0.43
CA LEU A 103 -3.42 -0.26 1.55
C LEU A 103 -3.11 1.25 1.57
N GLY A 104 -2.81 1.83 0.40
CA GLY A 104 -2.58 3.27 0.27
C GLY A 104 -3.82 4.12 0.53
N LEU A 105 -5.02 3.65 0.16
CA LEU A 105 -6.27 4.32 0.52
C LEU A 105 -6.55 4.23 2.03
N ALA A 106 -6.43 3.03 2.61
CA ALA A 106 -6.65 2.81 4.04
C ALA A 106 -5.73 3.69 4.89
N GLU A 107 -4.46 3.82 4.51
CA GLU A 107 -3.51 4.66 5.20
C GLU A 107 -3.87 6.15 5.14
N ARG A 108 -4.30 6.63 3.96
CA ARG A 108 -4.78 8.01 3.81
C ARG A 108 -6.03 8.28 4.66
N LEU A 109 -6.97 7.33 4.71
CA LEU A 109 -8.16 7.45 5.55
C LEU A 109 -7.81 7.48 7.04
N ARG A 110 -6.91 6.60 7.51
CA ARG A 110 -6.45 6.62 8.91
C ARG A 110 -5.83 7.96 9.28
N ARG A 111 -4.97 8.50 8.41
CA ARG A 111 -4.36 9.82 8.62
C ARG A 111 -5.41 10.92 8.68
N GLY A 112 -6.36 10.92 7.73
CA GLY A 112 -7.44 11.90 7.72
C GLY A 112 -8.31 11.84 8.98
N VAL A 113 -8.62 10.64 9.49
CA VAL A 113 -9.35 10.48 10.76
C VAL A 113 -8.53 11.02 11.93
N ALA A 114 -7.25 10.70 12.02
CA ALA A 114 -6.38 11.19 13.09
C ALA A 114 -6.26 12.73 13.09
N GLU A 115 -6.09 13.34 11.91
CA GLU A 115 -6.06 14.81 11.76
C GLU A 115 -7.38 15.45 12.19
N LYS A 116 -8.52 14.85 11.81
CA LYS A 116 -9.84 15.36 12.21
C LYS A 116 -10.08 15.20 13.72
N GLN A 117 -9.68 14.08 14.30
CA GLN A 117 -9.79 13.86 15.74
C GLN A 117 -8.96 14.89 16.51
N ALA A 118 -7.70 15.12 16.10
CA ALA A 118 -6.86 16.13 16.73
C ALA A 118 -7.45 17.54 16.62
N ALA A 119 -8.10 17.87 15.49
CA ALA A 119 -8.79 19.14 15.33
C ALA A 119 -10.02 19.26 16.24
N PHE A 120 -10.77 18.17 16.47
CA PHE A 120 -11.87 18.16 17.43
C PHE A 120 -11.37 18.32 18.85
N ASP A 121 -10.32 17.59 19.24
CA ASP A 121 -9.75 17.67 20.59
C ASP A 121 -9.23 19.09 20.89
N ALA A 122 -8.64 19.77 19.89
CA ALA A 122 -8.21 21.15 20.01
C ALA A 122 -9.39 22.14 20.14
N LEU A 123 -10.50 21.89 19.45
CA LEU A 123 -11.71 22.70 19.54
C LEU A 123 -12.38 22.55 20.92
N ASP A 124 -12.49 21.32 21.42
CA ASP A 124 -12.99 21.02 22.76
C ASP A 124 -12.14 21.70 23.86
N ALA A 125 -10.82 21.74 23.68
CA ALA A 125 -9.91 22.44 24.59
C ALA A 125 -10.16 23.96 24.58
N ALA A 126 -10.28 24.56 23.39
CA ALA A 126 -10.56 25.98 23.24
C ALA A 126 -11.94 26.38 23.80
N GLU A 127 -12.96 25.53 23.65
CA GLU A 127 -14.28 25.75 24.24
C GLU A 127 -14.22 25.78 25.77
N ARG A 128 -13.51 24.84 26.39
CA ARG A 128 -13.31 24.83 27.86
C ARG A 128 -12.56 26.07 28.34
N GLU A 129 -11.49 26.46 27.66
CA GLU A 129 -10.74 27.68 28.00
C GLU A 129 -11.63 28.94 27.90
N ALA A 130 -12.49 29.02 26.87
CA ALA A 130 -13.42 30.12 26.70
C ALA A 130 -14.51 30.15 27.79
N GLU A 131 -15.05 28.99 28.18
CA GLU A 131 -16.01 28.87 29.28
C GLU A 131 -15.39 29.30 30.62
N GLU A 132 -14.16 28.88 30.90
CA GLU A 132 -13.42 29.29 32.10
C GLU A 132 -13.17 30.81 32.11
N ALA A 133 -12.73 31.38 30.99
CA ALA A 133 -12.53 32.82 30.84
C ALA A 133 -13.84 33.63 31.00
N ALA A 134 -14.95 33.14 30.44
CA ALA A 134 -16.26 33.76 30.60
C ALA A 134 -16.75 33.70 32.06
N SER A 135 -16.56 32.55 32.74
CA SER A 135 -16.96 32.38 34.14
C SER A 135 -16.19 33.31 35.07
N THR A 136 -14.88 33.47 34.84
CA THR A 136 -14.05 34.38 35.62
C THR A 136 -14.46 35.83 35.37
N ALA A 137 -14.60 36.25 34.11
CA ALA A 137 -15.06 37.60 33.77
C ALA A 137 -16.43 37.93 34.41
N ALA A 138 -17.37 36.99 34.40
CA ALA A 138 -18.67 37.14 35.06
C ALA A 138 -18.53 37.29 36.59
N ALA A 139 -17.64 36.51 37.23
CA ALA A 139 -17.36 36.62 38.66
C ALA A 139 -16.72 37.97 39.05
N TRP A 140 -15.79 38.47 38.22
CA TRP A 140 -15.19 39.81 38.41
C TRP A 140 -16.23 40.93 38.24
N ALA A 141 -17.09 40.84 37.22
CA ALA A 141 -18.17 41.81 37.00
C ALA A 141 -19.18 41.81 38.15
N ALA A 142 -19.54 40.64 38.69
CA ALA A 142 -20.43 40.52 39.84
C ALA A 142 -19.82 41.13 41.12
N ARG A 143 -18.51 40.92 41.35
CA ARG A 143 -17.79 41.56 42.48
C ARG A 143 -17.72 43.08 42.34
N ALA A 144 -17.46 43.58 41.13
CA ALA A 144 -17.43 45.02 40.86
C ALA A 144 -18.82 45.69 40.99
N ALA A 145 -19.90 44.95 40.73
CA ALA A 145 -21.27 45.44 40.92
C ALA A 145 -21.75 45.39 42.39
N GLY A 146 -21.11 44.58 43.23
CA GLY A 146 -21.48 44.34 44.63
C GLY A 146 -20.71 45.15 45.68
N THR A 147 -19.92 46.15 45.29
CA THR A 147 -19.26 47.07 46.24
C THR A 147 -20.26 48.06 46.84
N GLN A 148 -20.82 47.68 48.00
CA GLN A 148 -21.15 48.54 49.13
C GLN A 148 -20.67 47.87 50.42
#